data_AF-A0A9Q8MTI0-F1
#
_entry.id   AF-A0A9Q8MTI0-F1
#
_cell.length_a   1.000
_cell.length_b   1.000
_cell.length_c   1.000
_cell.angle_alpha   90.00
_cell.angle_beta   90.00
_cell.angle_gamma   90.00
#
_symmetry.space_group_name_H-M   'P 1'
#
loop_
_entity.id
_entity.type
_entity.pdbx_description
1 polymer ?
#
loop_
_entity_poly.entity_id
_entity_poly.type
_entity_poly.pdbx_seq_one_letter_code
_entity_poly.pdbx_strand_id
1 'polypeptide(L)'
;MSNIIKILESKQNLLKVTYRGEFGYFFPSTNLVQNNTKIKSFIDAKTELLEQLKINNIMTVPIEFDIDNELFVIQLINYNFKELGVFSINNLGKIKEITDY
;
A
#
# COMPACT_ATOMS: atom_id res chain seq x y z
N MET A 1 5.68 -5.51 19.57
CA MET A 1 6.21 -5.73 18.20
C MET A 1 5.11 -5.32 17.25
N SER A 2 5.38 -4.40 16.32
CA SER A 2 4.39 -3.99 15.32
C SER A 2 4.16 -5.12 14.33
N ASN A 3 2.89 -5.43 14.04
CA ASN A 3 2.51 -6.47 13.09
C ASN A 3 2.49 -5.90 11.68
N ILE A 4 3.69 -5.73 11.11
CA ILE A 4 3.85 -5.13 9.77
C ILE A 4 4.22 -6.22 8.76
N ILE A 5 3.44 -6.31 7.69
CA ILE A 5 3.79 -7.06 6.49
C ILE A 5 4.59 -6.13 5.58
N LYS A 6 5.88 -6.40 5.40
CA LYS A 6 6.72 -5.62 4.49
C LYS A 6 6.67 -6.21 3.09
N ILE A 7 6.56 -5.35 2.08
CA ILE A 7 6.56 -5.73 0.68
C ILE A 7 7.97 -5.55 0.15
N LEU A 8 8.53 -6.65 -0.36
CA LEU A 8 9.90 -6.72 -0.82
C LEU A 8 9.99 -6.51 -2.33
N GLU A 9 9.05 -7.10 -3.07
CA GLU A 9 9.02 -7.04 -4.52
C GLU A 9 7.57 -7.05 -5.02
N SER A 10 7.32 -6.33 -6.11
CA SER A 10 6.05 -6.35 -6.84
C SER A 10 6.31 -6.77 -8.30
N LYS A 11 5.73 -7.90 -8.72
CA LYS A 11 5.93 -8.43 -10.08
C LYS A 11 4.60 -8.83 -10.71
N GLN A 12 4.21 -8.07 -11.73
CA GLN A 12 2.98 -8.21 -12.53
C GLN A 12 1.69 -8.14 -11.70
N ASN A 13 1.40 -9.16 -10.88
CA ASN A 13 0.23 -9.27 -10.01
C ASN A 13 0.53 -9.96 -8.67
N LEU A 14 1.80 -10.16 -8.31
CA LEU A 14 2.18 -10.84 -7.07
C LEU A 14 3.05 -9.91 -6.22
N LEU A 15 2.76 -9.85 -4.93
CA LEU A 15 3.56 -9.16 -3.93
C LEU A 15 4.34 -10.21 -3.15
N LYS A 16 5.67 -10.13 -3.21
CA LYS A 16 6.55 -10.87 -2.31
C LYS A 16 6.65 -10.09 -1.01
N VAL A 17 6.39 -10.76 0.10
CA VAL A 17 6.32 -10.10 1.41
C VAL A 17 7.14 -10.84 2.45
N THR A 18 7.45 -10.13 3.53
CA THR A 18 7.94 -10.74 4.77
C THR A 18 7.09 -10.33 5.96
N TYR A 19 6.85 -11.29 6.86
CA TYR A 19 6.16 -11.08 8.11
C TYR A 19 6.80 -11.96 9.18
N ARG A 20 7.29 -11.34 10.27
CA ARG A 20 7.95 -12.03 11.39
C ARG A 20 9.09 -12.97 10.97
N GLY A 21 9.83 -12.60 9.92
CA GLY A 21 10.97 -13.37 9.40
C GLY A 21 10.61 -14.43 8.36
N GLU A 22 9.33 -14.71 8.16
CA GLU A 22 8.84 -15.63 7.13
C GLU A 22 8.59 -14.89 5.82
N PHE A 23 8.74 -15.59 4.70
CA PHE A 23 8.45 -15.08 3.37
C PHE A 23 7.12 -15.63 2.85
N GLY A 24 6.36 -14.79 2.16
CA GLY A 24 5.09 -15.18 1.57
C GLY A 24 4.81 -14.42 0.28
N TYR A 25 3.72 -14.82 -0.38
CA TYR A 25 3.23 -14.15 -1.57
C TYR A 25 1.72 -14.00 -1.51
N PHE A 26 1.21 -12.85 -1.95
CA PHE A 26 -0.22 -12.66 -2.17
C PHE A 26 -0.48 -11.68 -3.32
N PHE A 27 -1.73 -11.66 -3.80
CA PHE A 27 -2.14 -10.75 -4.87
C PHE A 27 -2.46 -9.36 -4.30
N PRO A 28 -2.12 -8.25 -4.96
CA PRO A 28 -2.50 -6.90 -4.50
C PRO A 28 -4.01 -6.72 -4.26
N SER A 29 -4.84 -7.57 -4.89
CA SER A 29 -6.30 -7.63 -4.72
C SER A 29 -6.76 -8.45 -3.50
N THR A 30 -5.86 -9.12 -2.79
CA THR A 30 -6.21 -9.89 -1.59
C THR A 30 -6.75 -8.95 -0.52
N ASN A 31 -7.92 -9.29 0.03
CA ASN A 31 -8.52 -8.56 1.16
C ASN A 31 -7.70 -8.84 2.43
N LEU A 32 -7.12 -7.78 2.99
CA LEU A 32 -6.31 -7.81 4.22
C LEU A 32 -7.09 -7.36 5.46
N VAL A 33 -8.28 -6.80 5.28
CA VAL A 33 -9.17 -6.32 6.36
C VAL A 33 -10.59 -6.87 6.22
N GLN A 34 -11.40 -6.68 7.26
CA GLN A 34 -12.74 -7.27 7.37
C GLN A 34 -13.74 -6.77 6.31
N ASN A 35 -14.80 -7.55 6.08
CA ASN A 35 -15.69 -7.42 4.92
C ASN A 35 -16.59 -6.16 4.84
N ASN A 36 -16.47 -5.18 5.74
CA ASN A 36 -17.36 -4.01 5.77
C ASN A 36 -16.65 -2.65 5.67
N THR A 37 -15.38 -2.62 5.25
CA THR A 37 -14.58 -1.40 5.08
C THR A 37 -14.56 -0.91 3.64
N LYS A 38 -14.19 0.36 3.42
CA LYS A 38 -14.06 0.95 2.08
C LYS A 38 -12.82 0.40 1.36
N ILE A 39 -11.69 0.39 2.06
CA ILE A 39 -10.40 -0.07 1.54
C ILE A 39 -10.13 -1.45 2.12
N LYS A 40 -9.97 -2.45 1.25
CA LYS A 40 -9.74 -3.85 1.67
C LYS A 40 -8.41 -4.41 1.19
N SER A 41 -7.90 -3.87 0.10
CA SER A 41 -6.74 -4.36 -0.61
C SER A 41 -5.81 -3.23 -1.03
N PHE A 42 -4.62 -3.56 -1.51
CA PHE A 42 -3.71 -2.56 -2.08
C PHE A 42 -4.26 -1.94 -3.38
N ILE A 43 -5.10 -2.66 -4.13
CA ILE A 43 -5.77 -2.10 -5.31
C ILE A 43 -6.77 -1.02 -4.89
N ASP A 44 -7.55 -1.25 -3.84
CA ASP A 44 -8.51 -0.26 -3.35
C ASP A 44 -7.78 0.98 -2.83
N ALA A 45 -6.72 0.78 -2.02
CA ALA A 45 -5.92 1.85 -1.46
C ALA A 45 -5.25 2.70 -2.56
N LYS A 46 -4.70 2.04 -3.58
CA LYS A 46 -4.15 2.71 -4.77
C LYS A 46 -5.21 3.55 -5.48
N THR A 47 -6.38 2.97 -5.72
CA THR A 47 -7.46 3.65 -6.47
C THR A 47 -7.92 4.90 -5.73
N GLU A 48 -8.15 4.79 -4.42
CA GLU A 48 -8.51 5.92 -3.55
C GLU A 48 -7.46 7.03 -3.56
N LEU A 49 -6.17 6.65 -3.47
CA LEU A 49 -5.06 7.59 -3.47
C LEU A 49 -5.00 8.40 -4.78
N LEU A 50 -5.12 7.73 -5.92
CA LEU A 50 -5.08 8.38 -7.23
C LEU A 50 -6.29 9.30 -7.44
N GLU A 51 -7.48 8.87 -7.02
CA GLU A 51 -8.70 9.67 -7.11
C GLU A 51 -8.62 10.95 -6.27
N GLN A 52 -8.13 10.86 -5.03
CA GLN A 52 -8.03 12.04 -4.16
C GLN A 52 -6.97 13.04 -4.59
N LEU A 53 -5.79 12.55 -5.00
CA LEU A 53 -4.70 13.43 -5.44
C LEU A 53 -4.94 14.00 -6.84
N LYS A 54 -5.85 13.41 -7.63
CA LYS A 54 -6.12 13.78 -9.03
C LYS A 54 -4.85 13.75 -9.89
N ILE A 55 -3.93 12.84 -9.56
CA ILE A 55 -2.66 12.69 -10.26
C ILE A 55 -2.79 11.59 -11.29
N ASN A 56 -2.42 11.91 -12.53
CA ASN A 56 -2.27 10.95 -13.61
C ASN A 56 -0.78 10.77 -13.92
N ASN A 57 -0.42 9.71 -14.65
CA ASN A 57 0.94 9.47 -15.12
C ASN A 57 1.98 9.25 -13.99
N ILE A 58 1.64 8.41 -13.01
CA ILE A 58 2.54 8.01 -11.92
C ILE A 58 2.54 6.49 -11.72
N MET A 59 3.62 5.98 -11.14
CA MET A 59 3.75 4.62 -10.65
C MET A 59 3.46 4.59 -9.15
N THR A 60 2.67 3.60 -8.73
CA THR A 60 2.36 3.36 -7.32
C THR A 60 3.05 2.08 -6.86
N VAL A 61 3.86 2.15 -5.81
CA VAL A 61 4.59 1.00 -5.27
C VAL A 61 4.09 0.70 -3.87
N PRO A 62 3.41 -0.44 -3.65
CA PRO A 62 3.07 -0.92 -2.32
C PRO A 62 4.34 -1.14 -1.48
N ILE A 63 4.39 -0.61 -0.25
CA ILE A 63 5.56 -0.74 0.63
C ILE A 63 5.29 -1.68 1.80
N GLU A 64 4.18 -1.48 2.51
CA GLU A 64 3.86 -2.29 3.68
C GLU A 64 2.38 -2.22 4.04
N PHE A 65 1.94 -3.18 4.84
CA PHE A 65 0.65 -3.18 5.49
C PHE A 65 0.84 -3.31 7.00
N ASP A 66 0.36 -2.31 7.74
CA ASP A 66 0.29 -2.34 9.20
C ASP A 66 -1.02 -3.03 9.60
N ILE A 67 -0.91 -4.25 10.11
CA ILE A 67 -2.06 -5.06 10.52
C ILE A 67 -2.75 -4.43 11.73
N ASP A 68 -2.00 -3.84 12.65
CA ASP A 68 -2.54 -3.34 13.92
C ASP A 68 -3.43 -2.11 13.70
N ASN A 69 -3.06 -1.28 12.73
CA ASN A 69 -3.78 -0.04 12.40
C ASN A 69 -4.59 -0.12 11.10
N GLU A 70 -4.57 -1.26 10.42
CA GLU A 70 -5.20 -1.47 9.12
C GLU A 70 -4.78 -0.40 8.09
N LEU A 71 -3.47 -0.10 8.03
CA LEU A 71 -2.90 0.92 7.16
C LEU A 71 -2.16 0.30 5.97
N PHE A 72 -2.54 0.73 4.77
CA PHE A 72 -1.83 0.46 3.53
C PHE A 72 -0.83 1.58 3.27
N VAL A 73 0.45 1.24 3.09
CA VAL A 73 1.49 2.21 2.77
C VAL A 73 1.89 2.07 1.30
N ILE A 74 1.81 3.16 0.55
CA ILE A 74 2.07 3.24 -0.89
C ILE A 74 3.02 4.39 -1.18
N GLN A 75 4.09 4.12 -1.91
CA GLN A 75 4.98 5.13 -2.49
C GLN A 75 4.45 5.58 -3.86
N LEU A 76 4.55 6.87 -4.13
CA LEU A 76 4.32 7.45 -5.45
C LEU A 76 5.65 7.81 -6.10
N ILE A 77 5.82 7.37 -7.35
CA ILE A 77 7.01 7.62 -8.15
C ILE A 77 6.57 8.13 -9.52
N ASN A 78 7.23 9.16 -10.05
CA ASN A 78 6.95 9.60 -11.43
C ASN A 78 7.69 8.72 -12.46
N TYR A 79 7.42 8.93 -13.76
CA TYR A 79 8.08 8.18 -14.84
C TYR A 79 9.59 8.43 -14.96
N ASN A 80 10.12 9.44 -14.28
CA ASN A 80 11.55 9.70 -14.19
C ASN A 80 12.18 9.01 -12.97
N PHE A 81 11.46 8.07 -12.33
CA PHE A 81 11.86 7.37 -11.11
C PHE A 81 12.14 8.29 -9.92
N LYS A 82 11.62 9.53 -9.94
CA LYS A 82 11.68 10.44 -8.80
C LYS A 82 10.52 10.15 -7.86
N GLU A 83 10.87 9.95 -6.59
CA GLU A 83 9.89 9.85 -5.51
C GLU A 83 9.09 11.15 -5.37
N LEU A 84 7.77 11.01 -5.29
CA LEU A 84 6.83 12.10 -5.07
C LEU A 84 6.32 12.14 -3.63
N GLY A 85 6.37 11.01 -2.92
CA GLY A 85 6.02 10.89 -1.51
C GLY A 85 5.56 9.48 -1.14
N VAL A 86 5.49 9.22 0.16
CA VAL A 86 4.96 7.98 0.74
C VAL A 86 3.66 8.31 1.47
N PHE A 87 2.62 7.51 1.24
CA PHE A 87 1.28 7.75 1.75
C PHE A 87 0.78 6.55 2.53
N SER A 88 0.17 6.81 3.68
CA SER A 88 -0.63 5.84 4.44
C SER A 88 -2.11 6.05 4.14
N ILE A 89 -2.82 4.95 3.92
CA ILE A 89 -4.26 4.93 3.63
C ILE A 89 -4.90 3.93 4.60
N ASN A 90 -5.89 4.36 5.38
CA ASN A 90 -6.60 3.46 6.28
C ASN A 90 -7.80 2.77 5.60
N ASN A 91 -8.37 1.80 6.31
CA ASN A 91 -9.57 1.05 5.89
C ASN A 91 -10.81 1.91 5.56
N LEU A 92 -10.88 3.16 6.04
CA LEU A 92 -11.95 4.13 5.76
C LEU A 92 -11.65 5.03 4.54
N GLY A 93 -10.45 4.95 3.96
CA GLY A 93 -10.02 5.80 2.85
C GLY A 93 -9.44 7.15 3.29
N LYS A 94 -9.09 7.32 4.56
CA LYS A 94 -8.36 8.49 5.03
C LYS A 94 -6.89 8.36 4.63
N ILE A 95 -6.37 9.39 3.98
CA ILE A 95 -5.00 9.46 3.46
C ILE A 95 -4.15 10.39 4.33
N LYS A 96 -2.91 10.00 4.60
CA LYS A 96 -1.90 10.83 5.25
C LYS A 96 -0.53 10.59 4.62
N GLU A 97 0.13 11.66 4.22
CA GLU A 97 1.53 11.63 3.77
C GLU A 97 2.48 11.34 4.95
N ILE A 98 3.46 10.48 4.72
CA ILE A 98 4.52 10.10 5.66
C ILE A 98 5.76 10.89 5.26
N THR A 99 6.20 11.79 6.15
CA THR A 99 7.34 12.69 5.90
C THR A 99 8.68 12.14 6.38
N ASP A 100 8.67 11.07 7.16
CA ASP A 100 9.86 10.45 7.76
C ASP A 100 10.00 8.98 7.32
N TYR A 101 10.38 8.75 6.05
CA TYR A 101 10.69 7.41 5.53
C TYR A 101 12.20 7.21 5.38
#